data_AF-A0A090T6Q0-F1
#
_entry.id   AF-A0A090T6Q0-F1
#
_cell.length_a   1.000
_cell.length_b   1.000
_cell.length_c   1.000
_cell.angle_alpha   90.00
_cell.angle_beta   90.00
_cell.angle_gamma   90.00
#
_symmetry.space_group_name_H-M   'P 1'
#
loop_
_entity.id
_entity.type
_entity.pdbx_description
1 polymer ?
#
loop_
_entity_poly.entity_id
_entity_poly.type
_entity_poly.pdbx_seq_one_letter_code
_entity_poly.pdbx_strand_id
1 'polypeptide(L)'
;MKGKVFSFADPNSTSGFLIPNNQLENTLGGNMDNQFDGFFKSVNFSGGHEQDIVGVLNGQFDAAVTWSSMVGEADKGYSAGALLRYMDHDADLMKKIRIIWESPLIANGPTIVSNRLDPDFKDKLVTAVKKLDREDNACFSKAAGGSLHLEDTSVAEYQSIIDLVQATKFAQR
;
A
#
# COMPACT_ATOMS: atom_id res chain seq x y z
N MET A 1 17.67 13.00 1.37
CA MET A 1 16.99 12.65 0.09
C MET A 1 17.09 13.73 -0.98
N LYS A 2 17.54 14.96 -0.68
CA LYS A 2 17.75 15.99 -1.70
C LYS A 2 18.75 15.51 -2.78
N GLY A 3 18.41 15.71 -4.06
CA GLY A 3 19.22 15.33 -5.22
C GLY A 3 19.31 13.81 -5.48
N LYS A 4 18.45 13.01 -4.86
CA LYS A 4 18.42 11.55 -5.01
C LYS A 4 17.35 11.08 -6.00
N VAL A 5 17.53 9.87 -6.52
CA VAL A 5 16.56 9.19 -7.38
C VAL A 5 15.54 8.48 -6.48
N PHE A 6 14.26 8.80 -6.65
CA PHE A 6 13.17 8.26 -5.85
C PHE A 6 12.12 7.58 -6.72
N SER A 7 11.46 6.55 -6.19
CA SER A 7 10.42 5.81 -6.91
C SER A 7 9.16 5.59 -6.07
N PHE A 8 8.00 5.69 -6.72
CA PHE A 8 6.72 5.20 -6.23
C PHE A 8 6.39 3.85 -6.89
N ALA A 9 5.46 3.11 -6.30
CA ALA A 9 5.10 1.79 -6.80
C ALA A 9 4.20 1.89 -8.04
N ASP A 10 2.94 2.29 -7.86
CA ASP A 10 1.92 2.39 -8.92
C ASP A 10 1.04 3.64 -8.69
N PRO A 11 0.62 4.36 -9.74
CA PRO A 11 -0.21 5.57 -9.62
C PRO A 11 -1.58 5.35 -8.96
N ASN A 12 -2.08 4.11 -8.89
CA ASN A 12 -3.34 3.78 -8.21
C ASN A 12 -3.13 3.21 -6.81
N SER A 13 -1.88 3.08 -6.34
CA SER A 13 -1.58 2.50 -5.03
C SER A 13 -1.78 3.51 -3.90
N THR A 14 -2.58 3.17 -2.90
CA THR A 14 -2.78 4.01 -1.71
C THR A 14 -1.49 4.18 -0.92
N SER A 15 -0.85 3.07 -0.55
CA SER A 15 0.40 3.05 0.24
C SER A 15 1.63 3.28 -0.61
N GLY A 16 1.58 2.95 -1.90
CA GLY A 16 2.71 3.06 -2.83
C GLY A 16 2.80 4.39 -3.56
N PHE A 17 1.75 5.22 -3.52
CA PHE A 17 1.73 6.53 -4.17
C PHE A 17 0.86 7.56 -3.45
N LEU A 18 -0.46 7.36 -3.32
CA LEU A 18 -1.39 8.44 -2.96
C LEU A 18 -1.04 9.13 -1.63
N ILE A 19 -0.89 8.36 -0.55
CA ILE A 19 -0.54 8.91 0.76
C ILE A 19 0.89 9.48 0.78
N PRO A 20 1.93 8.72 0.35
CA PRO A 20 3.29 9.24 0.26
C PRO A 20 3.42 10.52 -0.56
N ASN A 21 2.77 10.58 -1.74
CA ASN A 21 2.78 11.75 -2.62
C ASN A 21 2.17 12.95 -1.92
N ASN A 22 0.97 12.81 -1.35
CA ASN A 22 0.33 13.90 -0.62
C ASN A 22 1.18 14.41 0.55
N GLN A 23 1.83 13.51 1.29
CA GLN A 23 2.70 13.91 2.38
C GLN A 23 3.97 14.63 1.89
N LEU A 24 4.55 14.17 0.77
CA LEU A 24 5.70 14.85 0.14
C LEU A 24 5.31 16.23 -0.38
N GLU A 25 4.16 16.38 -1.05
CA GLU A 25 3.64 17.68 -1.52
C GLU A 25 3.47 18.66 -0.35
N ASN A 26 2.84 18.20 0.74
CA ASN A 26 2.60 19.02 1.93
C ASN A 26 3.89 19.39 2.67
N THR A 27 4.92 18.55 2.62
CA THR A 27 6.16 18.73 3.39
C THR A 27 7.23 19.49 2.60
N LEU A 28 7.36 19.22 1.30
CA LEU A 28 8.42 19.73 0.45
C LEU A 28 7.94 20.83 -0.50
N GLY A 29 6.64 20.91 -0.76
CA GLY A 29 6.11 21.69 -1.87
C GLY A 29 6.25 20.97 -3.21
N GLY A 30 5.84 21.64 -4.27
CA GLY A 30 5.82 21.10 -5.63
C GLY A 30 4.95 19.86 -5.78
N ASN A 31 5.26 19.08 -6.81
CA ASN A 31 4.59 17.82 -7.14
C ASN A 31 5.56 16.89 -7.88
N MET A 32 5.11 15.68 -8.24
CA MET A 32 5.95 14.73 -8.95
C MET A 32 6.53 15.27 -10.28
N ASP A 33 5.76 16.06 -11.04
CA ASP A 33 6.15 16.57 -12.36
C ASP A 33 7.34 17.52 -12.29
N ASN A 34 7.44 18.30 -11.20
CA ASN A 34 8.56 19.20 -10.94
C ASN A 34 9.56 18.65 -9.91
N GLN A 35 9.48 17.34 -9.63
CA GLN A 35 10.35 16.62 -8.69
C GLN A 35 10.33 17.21 -7.27
N PHE A 36 9.16 17.67 -6.83
CA PHE A 36 8.91 18.34 -5.55
C PHE A 36 9.79 19.57 -5.40
N ASP A 37 9.59 20.53 -6.32
CA ASP A 37 10.36 21.76 -6.47
C ASP A 37 11.88 21.51 -6.59
N GLY A 38 12.24 20.49 -7.39
CA GLY A 38 13.62 20.08 -7.62
C GLY A 38 14.31 19.47 -6.39
N PHE A 39 13.55 19.08 -5.36
CA PHE A 39 14.12 18.40 -4.20
C PHE A 39 14.74 17.07 -4.60
N PHE A 40 14.08 16.26 -5.42
CA PHE A 40 14.63 15.01 -5.95
C PHE A 40 15.33 15.24 -7.29
N LYS A 41 16.30 14.36 -7.62
CA LYS A 41 16.92 14.35 -8.94
C LYS A 41 15.95 13.84 -10.00
N SER A 42 15.17 12.81 -9.65
CA SER A 42 14.11 12.26 -10.50
C SER A 42 13.14 11.47 -9.64
N VAL A 43 11.88 11.45 -10.05
CA VAL A 43 10.79 10.68 -9.45
C VAL A 43 10.12 9.86 -10.54
N ASN A 44 9.93 8.56 -10.33
CA ASN A 44 9.33 7.66 -11.32
C ASN A 44 8.35 6.69 -10.66
N PHE A 45 7.63 5.93 -11.49
CA PHE A 45 6.92 4.72 -11.06
C PHE A 45 7.70 3.47 -11.49
N SER A 46 7.87 2.51 -10.58
CA SER A 46 8.49 1.23 -10.91
C SER A 46 7.50 0.19 -11.43
N GLY A 47 6.20 0.38 -11.17
CA GLY A 47 5.11 -0.53 -11.54
C GLY A 47 4.66 -1.46 -10.41
N GLY A 48 5.26 -1.39 -9.22
CA GLY A 48 4.81 -2.20 -8.08
C GLY A 48 5.74 -2.17 -6.87
N HIS A 49 5.23 -2.69 -5.75
CA HIS A 49 5.93 -2.67 -4.46
C HIS A 49 7.20 -3.54 -4.45
N GLU A 50 7.14 -4.71 -5.09
CA GLU A 50 8.27 -5.61 -5.26
C GLU A 50 9.31 -5.03 -6.23
N GLN A 51 8.86 -4.36 -7.30
CA GLN A 51 9.75 -3.68 -8.25
C GLN A 51 10.51 -2.53 -7.58
N ASP A 52 9.87 -1.78 -6.68
CA ASP A 52 10.53 -0.75 -5.87
C ASP A 52 11.61 -1.34 -4.96
N ILE A 53 11.33 -2.46 -4.28
CA ILE A 53 12.32 -3.15 -3.43
C ILE A 53 13.53 -3.57 -4.26
N VAL A 54 13.29 -4.25 -5.39
CA VAL A 54 14.34 -4.69 -6.32
C VAL A 54 15.14 -3.51 -6.87
N GLY A 55 14.47 -2.42 -7.23
CA GLY A 55 15.10 -1.21 -7.76
C GLY A 55 16.05 -0.56 -6.76
N VAL A 56 15.70 -0.54 -5.48
CA VAL A 56 16.58 -0.05 -4.41
C VAL A 56 17.78 -0.98 -4.21
N LEU A 57 17.56 -2.30 -4.13
CA LEU A 57 18.63 -3.29 -3.97
C LEU A 57 19.65 -3.23 -5.12
N ASN A 58 19.20 -2.98 -6.34
CA ASN A 58 20.04 -2.88 -7.54
C ASN A 58 20.66 -1.48 -7.72
N GLY A 59 20.37 -0.52 -6.84
CA GLY A 59 20.87 0.85 -6.97
C GLY A 59 20.27 1.64 -8.14
N GLN A 60 19.16 1.17 -8.72
CA GLN A 60 18.40 1.90 -9.73
C GLN A 60 17.71 3.14 -9.10
N PHE A 61 17.28 3.01 -7.85
CA PHE A 61 16.71 4.08 -7.04
C PHE A 61 17.48 4.20 -5.72
N ASP A 62 17.67 5.42 -5.21
CA ASP A 62 18.28 5.63 -3.89
C ASP A 62 17.28 5.33 -2.76
N ALA A 63 15.98 5.50 -3.02
CA ALA A 63 14.89 5.11 -2.13
C ALA A 63 13.60 4.91 -2.93
N ALA A 64 12.67 4.14 -2.37
CA ALA A 64 11.37 3.90 -2.97
C ALA A 64 10.30 3.67 -1.90
N VAL A 65 9.04 3.61 -2.30
CA VAL A 65 7.90 3.40 -1.39
C VAL A 65 7.37 1.98 -1.48
N THR A 66 7.27 1.31 -0.35
CA THR A 66 6.60 0.00 -0.28
C THR A 66 5.63 -0.08 0.88
N TRP A 67 4.86 -1.17 0.98
CA TRP A 67 3.93 -1.38 2.07
C TRP A 67 4.40 -2.48 3.02
N SER A 68 4.18 -2.26 4.30
CA SER A 68 4.38 -3.20 5.38
C SER A 68 3.35 -2.93 6.46
N SER A 69 2.93 -3.98 7.16
CA SER A 69 2.11 -3.88 8.38
C SER A 69 2.82 -3.11 9.49
N MET A 70 4.15 -3.07 9.49
CA MET A 70 4.97 -2.53 10.59
C MET A 70 4.70 -3.19 11.95
N VAL A 71 4.07 -4.36 11.95
CA VAL A 71 3.73 -5.14 13.14
C VAL A 71 4.48 -6.47 13.11
N GLY A 72 5.13 -6.85 14.21
CA GLY A 72 5.90 -8.10 14.33
C GLY A 72 7.41 -7.88 14.28
N GLU A 73 8.15 -8.95 13.98
CA GLU A 73 9.61 -8.96 13.96
C GLU A 73 10.16 -8.21 12.73
N ALA A 74 10.86 -7.09 12.97
CA ALA A 74 11.36 -6.22 11.91
C ALA A 74 12.45 -6.88 11.04
N ASP A 75 13.30 -7.71 11.61
CA ASP A 75 14.33 -8.47 10.90
C ASP A 75 13.75 -9.59 10.01
N LYS A 76 12.48 -9.95 10.23
CA LYS A 76 11.72 -10.89 9.40
C LYS A 76 10.77 -10.21 8.40
N GLY A 77 10.87 -8.89 8.23
CA GLY A 77 10.03 -8.16 7.28
C GLY A 77 8.57 -7.94 7.76
N TYR A 78 8.33 -8.03 9.08
CA TYR A 78 7.03 -7.85 9.73
C TYR A 78 6.01 -8.96 9.41
N SER A 79 4.78 -8.85 9.92
CA SER A 79 3.75 -9.90 9.87
C SER A 79 2.95 -9.94 8.56
N ALA A 80 2.97 -8.86 7.79
CA ALA A 80 2.40 -8.76 6.46
C ALA A 80 3.06 -7.61 5.70
N GLY A 81 3.14 -7.71 4.38
CA GLY A 81 3.75 -6.66 3.56
C GLY A 81 4.49 -7.17 2.36
N ALA A 82 4.88 -6.24 1.49
CA ALA A 82 5.83 -6.51 0.43
C ALA A 82 7.20 -6.90 1.00
N LEU A 83 7.59 -6.33 2.16
CA LEU A 83 8.82 -6.70 2.86
C LEU A 83 8.81 -8.18 3.26
N LEU A 84 7.78 -8.62 3.99
CA LEU A 84 7.62 -10.04 4.35
C LEU A 84 7.60 -10.94 3.10
N ARG A 85 6.80 -10.61 2.08
CA ARG A 85 6.76 -11.42 0.84
C ARG A 85 8.13 -11.52 0.17
N TYR A 86 8.92 -10.45 0.18
CA TYR A 86 10.24 -10.47 -0.45
C TYR A 86 11.29 -11.19 0.40
N MET A 87 11.09 -11.34 1.72
CA MET A 87 11.96 -12.16 2.58
C MET A 87 12.00 -13.64 2.14
N ASP A 88 10.93 -14.15 1.53
CA ASP A 88 10.90 -15.51 0.95
C ASP A 88 11.89 -15.67 -0.21
N HIS A 89 12.23 -14.57 -0.89
CA HIS A 89 13.21 -14.53 -1.96
C HIS A 89 14.62 -14.17 -1.47
N ASP A 90 14.72 -13.32 -0.46
CA ASP A 90 15.99 -12.86 0.11
C ASP A 90 15.87 -12.67 1.63
N ALA A 91 16.30 -13.67 2.38
CA ALA A 91 16.23 -13.68 3.85
C ALA A 91 17.12 -12.60 4.52
N ASP A 92 18.02 -11.95 3.77
CA ASP A 92 18.85 -10.86 4.27
C ASP A 92 18.33 -9.47 3.84
N LEU A 93 17.16 -9.38 3.18
CA LEU A 93 16.57 -8.12 2.71
C LEU A 93 16.65 -7.02 3.77
N MET A 94 16.19 -7.30 4.99
CA MET A 94 16.09 -6.29 6.06
C MET A 94 17.46 -5.80 6.56
N LYS A 95 18.56 -6.49 6.22
CA LYS A 95 19.93 -6.02 6.47
C LYS A 95 20.47 -5.15 5.33
N LYS A 96 19.90 -5.27 4.13
CA LYS A 96 20.32 -4.59 2.90
C LYS A 96 19.60 -3.26 2.68
N ILE A 97 18.42 -3.08 3.30
CA ILE A 97 17.63 -1.86 3.21
C ILE A 97 17.51 -1.15 4.56
N ARG A 98 17.07 0.10 4.55
CA ARG A 98 16.74 0.87 5.74
C ARG A 98 15.41 1.59 5.54
N ILE A 99 14.49 1.41 6.49
CA ILE A 99 13.25 2.21 6.55
C ILE A 99 13.62 3.60 7.05
N ILE A 100 13.26 4.64 6.28
CA ILE A 100 13.60 6.04 6.57
C ILE A 100 12.37 6.92 6.85
N TRP A 101 11.18 6.37 6.63
CA TRP A 101 9.90 7.04 6.82
C TRP A 101 8.78 5.99 6.88
N GLU A 102 7.74 6.30 7.65
CA GLU A 102 6.53 5.52 7.81
C GLU A 102 5.32 6.46 7.76
N SER A 103 4.23 6.01 7.14
CA SER A 103 2.98 6.77 7.12
C SER A 103 2.26 6.69 8.48
N PRO A 104 1.29 7.57 8.74
CA PRO A 104 0.22 7.26 9.67
C PRO A 104 -0.46 5.92 9.31
N LEU A 105 -1.16 5.32 10.27
CA LEU A 105 -1.88 4.07 10.05
C LEU A 105 -2.86 4.20 8.87
N ILE A 106 -2.69 3.33 7.88
CA ILE A 106 -3.58 3.21 6.73
C ILE A 106 -4.51 2.04 7.03
N ALA A 107 -5.83 2.27 7.00
CA ALA A 107 -6.79 1.18 7.12
C ALA A 107 -6.55 0.12 6.03
N ASN A 108 -6.58 -1.15 6.41
CA ASN A 108 -6.44 -2.25 5.47
C ASN A 108 -7.52 -2.20 4.39
N GLY A 109 -7.22 -2.75 3.22
CA GLY A 109 -8.12 -2.77 2.08
C GLY A 109 -9.48 -3.41 2.43
N PRO A 110 -10.60 -2.75 2.12
CA PRO A 110 -11.93 -3.31 2.41
C PRO A 110 -12.27 -4.43 1.43
N THR A 111 -13.06 -5.40 1.90
CA THR A 111 -13.78 -6.31 1.01
C THR A 111 -15.06 -5.61 0.54
N ILE A 112 -15.15 -5.32 -0.77
CA ILE A 112 -16.27 -4.57 -1.35
C ILE A 112 -17.22 -5.48 -2.12
N VAL A 113 -18.52 -5.21 -2.00
CA VAL A 113 -19.58 -5.90 -2.73
C VAL A 113 -20.34 -4.87 -3.58
N SER A 114 -20.59 -5.22 -4.85
CA SER A 114 -21.21 -4.28 -5.79
C SER A 114 -22.63 -3.90 -5.37
N ASN A 115 -22.94 -2.59 -5.45
CA ASN A 115 -24.27 -2.07 -5.20
C ASN A 115 -25.33 -2.55 -6.20
N ARG A 116 -24.91 -3.04 -7.39
CA ARG A 116 -25.80 -3.52 -8.46
C ARG A 116 -26.35 -4.93 -8.22
N LEU A 117 -25.84 -5.65 -7.22
CA LEU A 117 -26.36 -6.97 -6.88
C LEU A 117 -27.75 -6.84 -6.25
N ASP A 118 -28.60 -7.82 -6.55
CA ASP A 118 -29.89 -8.00 -5.90
C ASP A 118 -29.73 -7.99 -4.35
N PRO A 119 -30.57 -7.26 -3.61
CA PRO A 119 -30.42 -7.11 -2.16
C PRO A 119 -30.35 -8.44 -1.41
N ASP A 120 -31.25 -9.39 -1.72
CA ASP A 120 -31.30 -10.69 -1.04
C ASP A 120 -30.05 -11.53 -1.32
N PHE A 121 -29.57 -11.47 -2.57
CA PHE A 121 -28.32 -12.15 -2.92
C PHE A 121 -27.12 -11.52 -2.21
N LYS A 122 -27.06 -10.19 -2.14
CA LYS A 122 -25.98 -9.45 -1.48
C LYS A 122 -25.88 -9.82 -0.01
N ASP A 123 -27.01 -9.86 0.70
CA ASP A 123 -27.03 -10.20 2.13
C ASP A 123 -26.57 -11.65 2.38
N LYS A 124 -26.99 -12.59 1.52
CA LYS A 124 -26.53 -13.98 1.56
C LYS A 124 -25.03 -14.10 1.29
N LEU A 125 -24.52 -13.36 0.31
CA LEU A 125 -23.09 -13.36 -0.04
C LEU A 125 -22.24 -12.81 1.12
N VAL A 126 -22.61 -11.65 1.67
CA VAL A 126 -21.90 -11.04 2.81
C VAL A 126 -21.91 -11.99 4.00
N THR A 127 -23.06 -12.60 4.30
CA THR A 127 -23.19 -13.59 5.39
C THR A 127 -22.30 -14.80 5.15
N ALA A 128 -22.29 -15.36 3.95
CA ALA A 128 -21.48 -16.53 3.61
C ALA A 128 -19.98 -16.25 3.74
N VAL A 129 -19.50 -15.09 3.27
CA VAL A 129 -18.10 -14.71 3.36
C VAL A 129 -17.66 -14.47 4.82
N LYS A 130 -18.47 -13.77 5.61
CA LYS A 130 -18.20 -13.59 7.05
C LYS A 130 -18.20 -14.92 7.81
N LYS A 131 -19.12 -15.83 7.45
CA LYS A 131 -19.18 -17.17 8.04
C LYS A 131 -17.93 -17.98 7.69
N LEU A 132 -17.45 -17.90 6.44
CA LEU A 132 -16.23 -18.57 6.01
C LEU A 132 -15.01 -18.10 6.82
N ASP A 133 -14.83 -16.79 6.99
CA ASP A 133 -13.74 -16.25 7.83
C ASP A 133 -13.80 -16.79 9.27
N ARG A 134 -14.99 -16.83 9.88
CA ARG A 134 -15.14 -17.28 11.27
C ARG A 134 -15.00 -18.79 11.47
N GLU A 135 -15.53 -19.59 10.55
CA GLU A 135 -15.59 -21.05 10.69
C GLU A 135 -14.43 -21.78 10.02
N ASP A 136 -13.85 -21.21 8.95
CA ASP A 136 -12.71 -21.75 8.23
C ASP A 136 -11.80 -20.61 7.72
N ASN A 137 -11.16 -19.93 8.68
CA ASN A 137 -10.25 -18.83 8.38
C ASN A 137 -9.10 -19.26 7.46
N ALA A 138 -8.64 -20.51 7.52
CA ALA A 138 -7.57 -20.98 6.64
C ALA A 138 -8.01 -20.98 5.17
N CYS A 139 -9.23 -21.44 4.89
CA CYS A 139 -9.81 -21.34 3.55
C CYS A 139 -10.04 -19.88 3.14
N PHE A 140 -10.58 -19.05 4.04
CA PHE A 140 -10.77 -17.61 3.78
C PHE A 140 -9.45 -16.90 3.46
N SER A 141 -8.46 -17.01 4.32
CA SER A 141 -7.13 -16.41 4.19
C SER A 141 -6.44 -16.82 2.89
N LYS A 142 -6.57 -18.10 2.49
CA LYS A 142 -6.05 -18.58 1.21
C LYS A 142 -6.74 -17.94 0.00
N ALA A 143 -8.06 -17.75 0.08
CA ALA A 143 -8.83 -17.09 -0.98
C ALA A 143 -8.60 -15.57 -1.01
N ALA A 144 -8.42 -14.95 0.16
CA ALA A 144 -8.21 -13.51 0.33
C ALA A 144 -6.75 -13.06 0.10
N GLY A 145 -5.81 -14.00 0.03
CA GLY A 145 -4.41 -13.72 -0.30
C GLY A 145 -3.56 -13.28 0.89
N GLY A 146 -3.84 -13.75 2.10
CA GLY A 146 -3.05 -13.47 3.29
C GLY A 146 -3.75 -13.87 4.58
N SER A 147 -3.03 -13.86 5.71
CA SER A 147 -3.61 -14.10 7.04
C SER A 147 -4.49 -12.90 7.41
N LEU A 148 -5.79 -13.01 7.16
CA LEU A 148 -6.73 -11.90 7.27
C LEU A 148 -7.94 -12.34 8.10
N HIS A 149 -8.51 -11.39 8.82
CA HIS A 149 -9.83 -11.50 9.45
C HIS A 149 -10.73 -10.39 8.92
N LEU A 150 -12.03 -10.65 8.88
CA LEU A 150 -13.02 -9.65 8.51
C LEU A 150 -13.59 -9.01 9.77
N GLU A 151 -13.55 -7.69 9.79
CA GLU A 151 -14.28 -6.87 10.75
C GLU A 151 -15.30 -6.01 10.03
N ASP A 152 -16.35 -5.63 10.75
CA ASP A 152 -17.34 -4.69 10.24
C ASP A 152 -16.71 -3.30 10.12
N THR A 153 -17.01 -2.62 9.02
CA THR A 153 -16.49 -1.28 8.74
C THR A 153 -17.53 -0.44 8.01
N SER A 154 -17.27 0.85 7.88
CA SER A 154 -18.14 1.84 7.26
C SER A 154 -17.40 2.70 6.25
N VAL A 155 -18.14 3.35 5.34
CA VAL A 155 -17.54 4.30 4.38
C VAL A 155 -16.81 5.44 5.09
N ALA A 156 -17.30 5.85 6.28
CA ALA A 156 -16.70 6.92 7.06
C ALA A 156 -15.25 6.64 7.46
N GLU A 157 -14.91 5.39 7.75
CA GLU A 157 -13.53 4.98 8.10
C GLU A 157 -12.56 5.10 6.92
N TYR A 158 -13.07 5.07 5.69
CA TYR A 158 -12.28 5.21 4.45
C TYR A 158 -12.38 6.60 3.82
N GLN A 159 -13.09 7.54 4.45
CA GLN A 159 -13.39 8.83 3.84
C GLN A 159 -12.12 9.60 3.46
N SER A 160 -11.08 9.57 4.30
CA SER A 160 -9.80 10.24 4.01
C SER A 160 -9.14 9.70 2.73
N ILE A 161 -9.21 8.38 2.50
CA ILE A 161 -8.68 7.76 1.28
C ILE A 161 -9.55 8.10 0.07
N ILE A 162 -10.87 8.11 0.23
CA ILE A 162 -11.81 8.49 -0.83
C ILE A 162 -11.56 9.93 -1.28
N ASP A 163 -11.43 10.86 -0.32
CA ASP A 163 -11.17 12.27 -0.58
C ASP A 163 -9.83 12.45 -1.29
N LEU A 164 -8.80 11.72 -0.84
CA LEU A 164 -7.48 11.74 -1.45
C LEU A 164 -7.50 11.23 -2.90
N VAL A 165 -8.15 10.10 -3.17
CA VAL A 165 -8.33 9.58 -4.53
C VAL A 165 -9.05 10.58 -5.43
N GLN A 166 -10.09 11.24 -4.93
CA GLN A 166 -10.81 12.26 -5.69
C GLN A 166 -9.89 13.44 -6.01
N ALA A 167 -9.19 13.98 -5.01
CA ALA A 167 -8.27 15.10 -5.18
C ALA A 167 -7.18 14.79 -6.22
N THR A 168 -6.57 13.60 -6.16
CA THR A 168 -5.54 13.18 -7.12
C THR A 168 -6.09 13.00 -8.54
N LYS A 169 -7.28 12.38 -8.70
CA LYS A 169 -7.91 12.22 -10.04
C LYS A 169 -8.27 13.54 -10.70
N PHE A 170 -8.61 14.57 -9.92
CA PHE A 170 -8.86 15.90 -10.45
C PHE A 170 -7.57 16.64 -10.81
N ALA A 171 -6.46 16.38 -10.11
CA ALA A 171 -5.15 16.93 -10.44
C ALA A 171 -4.50 16.29 -11.69
N GLN A 172 -4.91 15.08 -12.08
CA GLN A 172 -4.45 14.37 -13.29
C GLN A 172 -5.25 14.72 -14.57
N ARG A 173 -6.18 15.70 -14.51
CA ARG A 173 -6.95 16.19 -15.66
C ARG A 173 -6.44 17.55 -16.11
#